data_AF-A0A1T5DAB9-F1
#
_entry.id   AF-A0A1T5DAB9-F1
#
_cell.length_a   1.000
_cell.length_b   1.000
_cell.length_c   1.000
_cell.angle_alpha   90.00
_cell.angle_beta   90.00
_cell.angle_gamma   90.00
#
_symmetry.space_group_name_H-M   'P 1'
#
loop_
_entity.id
_entity.type
_entity.pdbx_description
1 polymer ?
#
loop_
_entity_poly.entity_id
_entity_poly.type
_entity_poly.pdbx_seq_one_letter_code
_entity_poly.pdbx_strand_id
1 'polypeptide(L)'
;MKLVHPLISEIINLSNESKVNILVIENQKLFTSILTELYGQINNCKGRFVFSIDNSPKEISKNIEIITQFIPFEINKKTLIGKLLKKMDTIAQGEDFLIKTKELYLFISEYAKILSEEIDHDIDFIYEYDISNILKTIDFKFKEDYESLAEKIIDYMLLVREFDSEKCFILLNLRNYISDEEIDDFYKTVLYNKLKVLIISANDYEYSDYESKIVIDSDLCEF
;
A
#
# COMPACT_ATOMS: atom_id res chain seq x y z
N MET A 1 -9.26 -6.70 12.99
CA MET A 1 -7.79 -6.64 12.95
C MET A 1 -7.30 -6.06 14.26
N LYS A 2 -6.31 -6.71 14.89
CA LYS A 2 -5.67 -6.22 16.12
C LYS A 2 -4.16 -6.33 15.98
N LEU A 3 -3.44 -5.33 16.49
CA LEU A 3 -1.99 -5.34 16.61
C LEU A 3 -1.64 -5.18 18.09
N VAL A 4 -0.77 -6.05 18.60
CA VAL A 4 -0.31 -5.99 20.00
C VAL A 4 1.20 -6.13 20.06
N HIS A 5 1.79 -5.54 21.09
CA HIS A 5 3.22 -5.61 21.36
C HIS A 5 3.45 -5.60 22.88
N PRO A 6 4.41 -6.36 23.46
CA PRO A 6 4.59 -6.42 24.91
C PRO A 6 4.96 -5.11 25.61
N LEU A 7 5.41 -4.10 24.86
CA LEU A 7 5.74 -2.76 25.36
C LEU A 7 4.62 -1.73 25.14
N ILE A 8 3.45 -2.19 24.67
CA ILE A 8 2.25 -1.38 24.49
C ILE A 8 1.13 -2.14 25.21
N SER A 9 0.64 -1.57 26.30
CA SER A 9 -0.31 -2.21 27.21
C SER A 9 -1.69 -2.30 26.56
N GLU A 10 -2.09 -1.25 25.85
CA GLU A 10 -3.33 -1.21 25.09
C GLU A 10 -3.28 -2.03 23.80
N ILE A 11 -4.45 -2.57 23.44
CA ILE A 11 -4.63 -3.30 22.18
C ILE A 11 -5.00 -2.30 21.09
N ILE A 12 -4.15 -2.21 20.05
CA ILE A 12 -4.44 -1.40 18.88
C ILE A 12 -5.54 -2.10 18.06
N ASN A 13 -6.77 -1.60 18.16
CA ASN A 13 -7.95 -2.18 17.51
C ASN A 13 -8.25 -1.49 16.17
N LEU A 14 -7.68 -2.05 15.11
CA LEU A 14 -7.84 -1.58 13.74
C LEU A 14 -9.22 -1.88 13.14
N SER A 15 -10.05 -2.67 13.82
CA SER A 15 -11.44 -2.92 13.42
C SER A 15 -12.41 -1.83 13.88
N ASN A 16 -11.97 -0.85 14.66
CA ASN A 16 -12.82 0.28 15.03
C ASN A 16 -13.10 1.13 13.78
N GLU A 17 -14.38 1.26 13.40
CA GLU A 17 -14.81 2.05 12.25
C GLU A 17 -15.21 3.49 12.63
N SER A 18 -15.15 3.88 13.91
CA SER A 18 -15.47 5.24 14.35
C SER A 18 -14.24 6.11 14.61
N LYS A 19 -13.06 5.52 14.81
CA LYS A 19 -11.82 6.22 15.15
C LYS A 19 -10.58 5.63 14.49
N VAL A 20 -9.70 6.48 14.00
CA VAL A 20 -8.37 6.13 13.49
C VAL A 20 -7.42 5.90 14.67
N ASN A 21 -6.60 4.85 14.61
CA ASN A 21 -5.68 4.53 15.70
C ASN A 21 -4.40 5.35 15.58
N ILE A 22 -3.97 5.97 16.68
CA ILE A 22 -2.74 6.75 16.78
C ILE A 22 -1.90 6.20 17.94
N LEU A 23 -0.62 5.99 17.69
CA LEU A 23 0.37 5.64 18.69
C LEU A 23 1.45 6.71 18.70
N VAL A 24 1.51 7.49 19.77
CA VAL A 24 2.58 8.46 20.00
C VAL A 24 3.63 7.81 20.91
N ILE A 25 4.90 7.86 20.52
CA ILE A 25 6.02 7.40 21.36
C ILE A 25 7.06 8.51 21.42
N GLU A 26 7.08 9.27 22.50
CA GLU A 26 8.00 10.40 22.68
C GLU A 26 9.42 9.94 23.03
N ASN A 27 9.54 8.78 23.70
CA ASN A 27 10.83 8.20 24.02
C ASN A 27 11.53 7.69 22.74
N GLN A 28 12.54 8.44 22.27
CA GLN A 28 13.27 8.16 21.02
C GLN A 28 13.87 6.75 20.95
N LYS A 29 14.35 6.20 22.09
CA LYS A 29 14.93 4.84 22.13
C LYS A 29 13.83 3.81 21.90
N LEU A 30 12.70 3.95 22.59
CA LEU A 30 11.55 3.07 22.40
C LEU A 30 11.00 3.18 20.97
N PHE A 31 10.76 4.40 20.48
CA PHE A 31 10.29 4.68 19.12
C PHE A 31 11.17 3.96 18.07
N THR A 32 12.48 4.16 18.14
CA THR A 32 13.43 3.51 17.24
C THR A 32 13.38 1.98 17.34
N SER A 33 13.33 1.43 18.57
CA SER A 33 13.30 -0.01 18.78
C SER A 33 12.03 -0.66 18.24
N ILE A 34 10.87 -0.03 18.46
CA ILE A 34 9.55 -0.47 18.00
C ILE A 34 9.51 -0.50 16.47
N LEU A 35 9.95 0.59 15.82
CA LEU A 35 9.92 0.68 14.36
C LEU A 35 10.91 -0.27 13.70
N THR A 36 12.10 -0.44 14.28
CA THR A 36 13.10 -1.39 13.77
C THR A 36 12.56 -2.82 13.82
N GLU A 37 11.93 -3.19 14.94
CA GLU A 37 11.33 -4.52 15.10
C GLU A 37 10.15 -4.75 14.15
N LEU A 38 9.23 -3.79 14.06
CA LEU A 38 8.10 -3.83 13.14
C LEU A 38 8.56 -3.96 11.69
N TYR A 39 9.50 -3.11 11.25
CA TYR A 39 10.07 -3.18 9.91
C TYR A 39 10.78 -4.51 9.66
N GLY A 40 11.51 -5.03 10.66
CA GLY A 40 12.08 -6.37 10.61
C GLY A 40 11.02 -7.45 10.37
N GLN A 41 9.90 -7.43 11.10
CA GLN A 41 8.82 -8.41 10.94
C GLN A 41 8.09 -8.31 9.60
N ILE A 42 7.94 -7.09 9.06
CA ILE A 42 7.45 -6.89 7.69
C ILE A 42 8.39 -7.55 6.67
N ASN A 43 9.69 -7.57 6.95
CA ASN A 43 10.71 -8.25 6.15
C ASN A 43 11.00 -9.70 6.63
N ASN A 44 10.02 -10.36 7.25
CA ASN A 44 10.08 -11.76 7.69
C ASN A 44 11.15 -12.07 8.77
N CYS A 45 11.66 -11.06 9.47
CA CYS A 45 12.47 -11.29 10.68
C CYS A 45 11.56 -11.63 11.88
N LYS A 46 12.14 -12.24 12.92
CA LYS A 46 11.43 -12.47 14.18
C LYS A 46 11.22 -11.15 14.93
N GLY A 47 10.10 -11.06 15.63
CA GLY A 47 9.79 -9.97 16.55
C GLY A 47 8.57 -10.31 17.39
N ARG A 48 8.17 -9.37 18.24
CA ARG A 48 7.18 -9.53 19.29
C ARG A 48 5.83 -8.91 18.92
N PHE A 49 5.73 -8.20 17.80
CA PHE A 49 4.42 -7.82 17.29
C PHE A 49 3.63 -9.07 16.93
N VAL A 50 2.37 -9.10 17.36
CA VAL A 50 1.40 -10.08 16.94
C VAL A 50 0.26 -9.35 16.25
N PHE A 51 0.08 -9.64 14.96
CA PHE A 51 -1.05 -9.18 14.18
C PHE A 51 -2.09 -10.29 14.07
N SER A 52 -3.37 -9.96 14.26
CA SER A 52 -4.45 -10.95 14.22
C SER A 52 -5.71 -10.45 13.52
N ILE A 53 -6.41 -11.39 12.89
CA ILE A 53 -7.73 -11.23 12.29
C ILE A 53 -8.63 -12.26 12.97
N ASP A 54 -9.77 -11.83 13.52
CA ASP A 54 -10.69 -12.69 14.29
C ASP A 54 -10.00 -13.52 15.39
N ASN A 55 -9.05 -12.89 16.10
CA ASN A 55 -8.20 -13.50 17.13
C ASN A 55 -7.30 -14.66 16.62
N SER A 56 -7.17 -14.84 15.31
CA SER A 56 -6.21 -15.74 14.68
C SER A 56 -4.96 -14.98 14.25
N PRO A 57 -3.75 -15.34 14.72
CA PRO A 57 -2.51 -14.71 14.28
C PRO A 57 -2.32 -14.81 12.76
N LYS A 58 -1.89 -13.71 12.14
CA LYS A 58 -1.60 -13.62 10.71
C LYS A 58 -0.19 -13.09 10.49
N GLU A 59 0.36 -13.44 9.33
CA GLU A 59 1.72 -13.08 8.95
C GLU A 59 1.84 -11.57 8.69
N ILE A 60 2.64 -10.86 9.48
CA ILE A 60 2.80 -9.40 9.38
C ILE A 60 3.27 -8.97 7.99
N SER A 61 4.23 -9.68 7.39
CA SER A 61 4.80 -9.37 6.06
C SER A 61 3.77 -9.34 4.92
N LYS A 62 2.63 -10.03 5.08
CA LYS A 62 1.56 -10.07 4.08
C LYS A 62 0.41 -9.11 4.37
N ASN A 63 0.21 -8.76 5.64
CA ASN A 63 -1.00 -8.06 6.09
C ASN A 63 -0.74 -6.62 6.54
N ILE A 64 0.52 -6.23 6.76
CA ILE A 64 0.89 -4.89 7.19
C ILE A 64 1.78 -4.25 6.14
N GLU A 65 1.49 -2.99 5.84
CA GLU A 65 2.33 -2.15 5.02
C GLU A 65 2.70 -0.87 5.76
N ILE A 66 4.00 -0.58 5.84
CA ILE A 66 4.51 0.63 6.47
C ILE A 66 4.89 1.68 5.42
N ILE A 67 4.45 2.91 5.64
CA ILE A 67 4.72 4.07 4.81
C ILE A 67 5.55 5.04 5.64
N THR A 68 6.81 5.21 5.25
CA THR A 68 7.79 6.06 5.95
C THR A 68 8.24 7.28 5.13
N GLN A 69 7.97 7.28 3.84
CA GLN A 69 8.38 8.34 2.91
C GLN A 69 7.15 8.93 2.24
N PHE A 70 6.94 10.24 2.43
CA PHE A 70 5.84 11.00 1.85
C PHE A 70 6.29 12.02 0.80
N ILE A 71 7.59 12.30 0.73
CA ILE A 71 8.17 13.22 -0.26
C ILE A 71 9.45 12.61 -0.84
N PRO A 72 9.46 12.23 -2.13
CA PRO A 72 8.27 12.02 -2.96
C PRO A 72 7.43 10.83 -2.46
N PHE A 73 6.11 10.90 -2.60
CA PHE A 73 5.20 9.76 -2.44
C PHE A 73 4.83 9.20 -3.82
N GLU A 74 5.15 7.94 -4.08
CA GLU A 74 4.91 7.27 -5.36
C GLU A 74 3.74 6.29 -5.27
N ILE A 75 2.68 6.52 -6.06
CA ILE A 75 1.55 5.60 -6.15
C ILE A 75 1.89 4.40 -7.05
N ASN A 76 2.64 4.65 -8.12
CA ASN A 76 3.00 3.70 -9.16
C ASN A 76 4.18 2.80 -8.73
N LYS A 77 4.10 2.21 -7.53
CA LYS A 77 5.10 1.26 -7.04
C LYS A 77 5.14 0.02 -7.93
N LYS A 78 6.35 -0.49 -8.20
CA LYS A 78 6.58 -1.68 -9.05
C LYS A 78 5.66 -2.87 -8.72
N THR A 79 5.42 -3.12 -7.43
CA THR A 79 4.54 -4.20 -6.96
C THR A 79 3.08 -3.97 -7.34
N LEU A 80 2.57 -2.75 -7.19
CA LEU A 80 1.20 -2.39 -7.52
C LEU A 80 0.98 -2.35 -9.03
N ILE A 81 1.93 -1.80 -9.80
CA ILE A 81 1.92 -1.85 -11.27
C ILE A 81 1.92 -3.28 -11.78
N GLY A 82 2.73 -4.17 -11.19
CA GLY A 82 2.72 -5.59 -11.54
C GLY A 82 1.34 -6.23 -11.35
N LYS A 83 0.61 -5.85 -10.30
CA LYS A 83 -0.75 -6.33 -10.03
C LYS A 83 -1.77 -5.73 -10.99
N LEU A 84 -1.64 -4.46 -11.34
CA LEU A 84 -2.44 -3.79 -12.37
C LEU A 84 -2.31 -4.53 -13.71
N LEU A 85 -1.07 -4.72 -14.19
CA LEU A 85 -0.80 -5.38 -15.46
C LEU A 85 -1.35 -6.80 -15.49
N LYS A 86 -1.16 -7.57 -14.42
CA LYS A 86 -1.72 -8.92 -14.30
C LYS A 86 -3.25 -8.92 -14.34
N LYS A 87 -3.92 -7.96 -13.68
CA LYS A 87 -5.38 -7.81 -13.75
C LYS A 87 -5.83 -7.49 -15.17
N MET A 88 -5.11 -6.61 -15.87
CA MET A 88 -5.41 -6.26 -17.26
C MET A 88 -5.24 -7.46 -18.20
N ASP A 89 -4.22 -8.29 -17.98
CA ASP A 89 -4.03 -9.51 -18.75
C ASP A 89 -5.17 -10.50 -18.53
N THR A 90 -5.57 -10.75 -17.28
CA THR A 90 -6.77 -11.56 -17.00
C THR A 90 -8.02 -11.05 -17.72
N ILE A 91 -8.23 -9.72 -17.76
CA ILE A 91 -9.36 -9.12 -18.48
C ILE A 91 -9.22 -9.34 -19.99
N ALA A 92 -8.02 -9.15 -20.54
CA ALA A 92 -7.74 -9.30 -21.97
C ALA A 92 -7.90 -10.74 -22.47
N GLN A 93 -7.71 -11.74 -21.60
CA GLN A 93 -7.96 -13.16 -21.89
C GLN A 93 -9.43 -13.57 -21.69
N GLY A 94 -10.28 -12.68 -21.16
CA GLY A 94 -11.71 -12.93 -20.99
C GLY A 94 -12.48 -12.91 -22.31
N GLU A 95 -13.67 -13.52 -22.32
CA GLU A 95 -14.50 -13.69 -23.53
C GLU A 95 -14.75 -12.38 -24.29
N ASP A 96 -14.96 -11.29 -23.56
CA ASP A 96 -15.25 -9.96 -24.12
C ASP A 96 -14.08 -9.37 -24.92
N PHE A 97 -12.84 -9.74 -24.59
CA PHE A 97 -11.64 -9.11 -25.13
C PHE A 97 -10.72 -10.07 -25.89
N LEU A 98 -10.87 -11.39 -25.71
CA LEU A 98 -9.95 -12.39 -26.25
C LEU A 98 -9.73 -12.26 -27.76
N ILE A 99 -10.80 -12.05 -28.54
CA ILE A 99 -10.70 -11.89 -30.00
C ILE A 99 -9.87 -10.65 -30.34
N LYS A 100 -10.20 -9.50 -29.73
CA LYS A 100 -9.49 -8.24 -29.93
C LYS A 100 -8.02 -8.34 -29.51
N THR A 101 -7.73 -9.04 -28.42
CA THR A 101 -6.36 -9.31 -27.95
C THR A 101 -5.60 -10.11 -29.01
N LYS A 102 -6.18 -11.19 -29.55
CA LYS A 102 -5.54 -12.00 -30.60
C LYS A 102 -5.30 -11.22 -31.89
N GLU A 103 -6.26 -10.39 -32.31
CA GLU A 103 -6.12 -9.52 -33.48
C GLU A 103 -4.96 -8.53 -33.33
N LEU A 104 -4.83 -7.91 -32.15
CA LEU A 104 -3.70 -7.02 -31.84
C LEU A 104 -2.35 -7.74 -31.94
N TYR A 105 -2.27 -8.95 -31.39
CA TYR A 105 -1.06 -9.76 -31.45
C TYR A 105 -0.69 -10.19 -32.85
N LEU A 106 -1.69 -10.55 -33.66
CA LEU A 106 -1.49 -10.87 -35.08
C LEU A 106 -0.90 -9.67 -35.81
N PHE A 107 -1.47 -8.48 -35.63
CA PHE A 107 -0.98 -7.25 -36.25
C PHE A 107 0.47 -6.94 -35.87
N ILE A 108 0.83 -7.07 -34.58
CA ILE A 108 2.21 -6.86 -34.11
C ILE A 108 3.16 -7.90 -34.72
N SER A 109 2.74 -9.16 -34.78
CA SER A 109 3.54 -10.27 -35.33
C SER A 109 3.78 -10.12 -36.84
N GLU A 110 2.77 -9.68 -37.59
CA GLU A 110 2.88 -9.38 -39.02
C GLU A 110 3.88 -8.25 -39.26
N TYR A 111 3.82 -7.19 -38.46
CA TYR A 111 4.78 -6.10 -38.55
C TYR A 111 6.21 -6.55 -38.20
N ALA A 112 6.39 -7.36 -37.15
CA ALA A 112 7.69 -7.92 -36.79
C ALA A 112 8.27 -8.80 -37.91
N LYS A 113 7.42 -9.58 -38.58
CA LYS A 113 7.82 -10.40 -39.73
C LYS A 113 8.34 -9.53 -40.89
N ILE A 114 7.64 -8.45 -41.24
CA ILE A 114 8.09 -7.51 -42.28
C ILE A 114 9.48 -6.96 -41.94
N LEU A 115 9.72 -6.57 -40.68
CA LEU A 115 11.04 -6.09 -40.26
C LEU A 115 12.13 -7.17 -40.32
N SER A 116 11.78 -8.43 -40.06
CA SER A 116 12.74 -9.54 -40.12
C SER A 116 13.25 -9.84 -41.53
N GLU A 117 12.45 -9.55 -42.56
CA GLU A 117 12.83 -9.76 -43.97
C GLU A 117 13.99 -8.85 -44.42
N GLU A 118 14.26 -7.77 -43.67
CA GLU A 118 15.37 -6.84 -43.91
C GLU A 118 16.71 -7.31 -43.30
N ILE A 119 16.75 -8.49 -42.67
CA ILE A 119 17.92 -9.03 -41.99
C ILE A 119 18.33 -10.36 -42.65
N ASP A 120 19.63 -10.50 -42.98
CA ASP A 120 20.21 -11.70 -43.63
C ASP A 120 20.33 -12.93 -42.69
N HIS A 121 19.50 -13.02 -41.66
CA HIS A 121 19.51 -14.07 -40.65
C HIS A 121 18.09 -14.45 -40.24
N ASP A 122 17.89 -15.72 -39.89
CA ASP A 122 16.61 -16.20 -39.38
C ASP A 122 16.30 -15.55 -38.01
N ILE A 123 15.17 -14.86 -37.93
CA ILE A 123 14.64 -14.26 -36.70
C ILE A 123 13.41 -15.03 -36.27
N ASP A 124 13.37 -15.41 -34.99
CA ASP A 124 12.24 -16.11 -34.37
C ASP A 124 11.64 -15.27 -33.23
N PHE A 125 10.34 -15.43 -32.99
CA PHE A 125 9.63 -14.76 -31.91
C PHE A 125 8.44 -15.59 -31.41
N ILE A 126 8.13 -15.44 -30.12
CA ILE A 126 7.15 -16.24 -29.40
C ILE A 126 5.73 -15.75 -29.71
N TYR A 127 4.80 -16.67 -30.00
CA TYR A 127 3.37 -16.41 -30.23
C TYR A 127 2.51 -16.54 -28.96
N GLU A 128 3.02 -16.10 -27.82
CA GLU A 128 2.27 -16.09 -26.56
C GLU A 128 1.57 -14.75 -26.35
N TYR A 129 0.32 -14.80 -25.89
CA TYR A 129 -0.53 -13.63 -25.68
C TYR A 129 -0.42 -13.16 -24.22
N ASP A 130 0.50 -12.25 -23.91
CA ASP A 130 0.58 -11.59 -22.58
C ASP A 130 0.52 -10.07 -22.73
N ILE A 131 -0.69 -9.50 -22.68
CA ILE A 131 -0.91 -8.07 -22.94
C ILE A 131 -0.12 -7.18 -21.97
N SER A 132 0.31 -7.72 -20.83
CA SER A 132 1.11 -7.01 -19.82
C SER A 132 2.36 -6.37 -20.42
N ASN A 133 3.03 -7.04 -21.37
CA ASN A 133 4.26 -6.54 -21.99
C ASN A 133 4.00 -5.35 -22.92
N ILE A 134 2.89 -5.40 -23.66
CA ILE A 134 2.46 -4.30 -24.53
C ILE A 134 2.06 -3.09 -23.67
N LEU A 135 1.23 -3.31 -22.65
CA LEU A 135 0.80 -2.25 -21.72
C LEU A 135 1.98 -1.62 -20.98
N LYS A 136 2.95 -2.43 -20.55
CA LYS A 136 4.17 -1.92 -19.91
C LYS A 136 5.01 -1.05 -20.85
N THR A 137 5.06 -1.37 -22.14
CA THR A 137 5.81 -0.61 -23.14
C THR A 137 5.25 0.80 -23.34
N ILE A 138 3.94 0.97 -23.19
CA ILE A 138 3.27 2.28 -23.29
C ILE A 138 3.14 3.00 -21.94
N ASP A 139 3.88 2.56 -20.91
CA ASP A 139 3.83 3.12 -19.55
C ASP A 139 2.41 3.12 -18.93
N PHE A 140 1.66 2.03 -19.13
CA PHE A 140 0.32 1.86 -18.57
C PHE A 140 0.38 1.79 -17.04
N LYS A 141 -0.10 2.86 -16.39
CA LYS A 141 0.01 3.09 -14.95
C LYS A 141 -1.17 3.88 -14.41
N PHE A 142 -1.27 4.02 -13.09
CA PHE A 142 -2.29 4.85 -12.46
C PHE A 142 -2.03 6.32 -12.74
N LYS A 143 -3.08 7.05 -13.10
CA LYS A 143 -3.02 8.50 -13.29
C LYS A 143 -2.68 9.15 -11.94
N GLU A 144 -1.78 10.12 -11.97
CA GLU A 144 -1.43 10.93 -10.80
C GLU A 144 -2.01 12.33 -10.98
N ASP A 145 -3.18 12.56 -10.41
CA ASP A 145 -3.92 13.82 -10.48
C ASP A 145 -4.59 14.04 -9.12
N TYR A 146 -3.86 14.66 -8.21
CA TYR A 146 -4.25 14.83 -6.80
C TYR A 146 -4.02 16.28 -6.39
N GLU A 147 -4.95 16.83 -5.60
CA GLU A 147 -4.85 18.19 -5.09
C GLU A 147 -4.00 18.24 -3.81
N SER A 148 -3.96 17.14 -3.05
CA SER A 148 -3.20 17.04 -1.80
C SER A 148 -2.44 15.71 -1.63
N LEU A 149 -1.45 15.71 -0.74
CA LEU A 149 -0.75 14.50 -0.30
C LEU A 149 -1.72 13.52 0.39
N ALA A 150 -2.68 14.04 1.16
CA ALA A 150 -3.68 13.24 1.87
C ALA A 150 -4.51 12.39 0.89
N GLU A 151 -5.04 13.02 -0.17
CA GLU A 151 -5.77 12.33 -1.24
C GLU A 151 -4.92 11.25 -1.91
N LYS A 152 -3.67 11.59 -2.24
CA LYS A 152 -2.75 10.66 -2.89
C LYS A 152 -2.48 9.42 -2.04
N ILE A 153 -2.31 9.58 -0.72
CA ILE A 153 -2.11 8.46 0.22
C ILE A 153 -3.39 7.62 0.32
N ILE A 154 -4.56 8.26 0.38
CA ILE A 154 -5.85 7.56 0.44
C ILE A 154 -6.05 6.71 -0.82
N ASP A 155 -5.85 7.28 -2.01
CA ASP A 155 -6.03 6.54 -3.26
C ASP A 155 -5.04 5.38 -3.35
N TYR A 156 -3.79 5.58 -2.94
CA TYR A 156 -2.82 4.49 -2.83
C TYR A 156 -3.34 3.33 -1.96
N MET A 157 -3.87 3.62 -0.77
CA MET A 157 -4.41 2.59 0.12
C MET A 157 -5.62 1.87 -0.51
N LEU A 158 -6.47 2.58 -1.24
CA LEU A 158 -7.62 2.02 -1.96
C LEU A 158 -7.16 1.09 -3.09
N LEU A 159 -6.17 1.52 -3.88
CA LEU A 159 -5.60 0.70 -4.95
C LEU A 159 -4.91 -0.55 -4.41
N VAL A 160 -4.17 -0.45 -3.30
CA VAL A 160 -3.61 -1.64 -2.64
C VAL A 160 -4.73 -2.59 -2.23
N ARG A 161 -5.81 -2.10 -1.63
CA ARG A 161 -6.95 -2.96 -1.27
C ARG A 161 -7.60 -3.62 -2.49
N GLU A 162 -7.72 -2.92 -3.61
CA GLU A 162 -8.36 -3.44 -4.82
C GLU A 162 -7.48 -4.47 -5.56
N PHE A 163 -6.19 -4.19 -5.70
CA PHE A 163 -5.28 -4.96 -6.56
C PHE A 163 -4.44 -5.99 -5.79
N ASP A 164 -4.28 -5.81 -4.49
CA ASP A 164 -3.53 -6.71 -3.60
C ASP A 164 -4.46 -7.47 -2.66
N SER A 165 -4.75 -6.87 -1.53
CA SER A 165 -5.48 -7.47 -0.40
C SER A 165 -5.78 -6.38 0.62
N GLU A 166 -6.73 -6.65 1.51
CA GLU A 166 -6.97 -5.78 2.65
C GLU A 166 -5.76 -5.80 3.60
N LYS A 167 -5.15 -4.63 3.82
CA LYS A 167 -3.99 -4.45 4.69
C LYS A 167 -4.26 -3.48 5.83
N CYS A 168 -3.47 -3.62 6.88
CA CYS A 168 -3.21 -2.55 7.83
C CYS A 168 -2.10 -1.64 7.28
N PHE A 169 -2.39 -0.35 7.14
CA PHE A 169 -1.42 0.67 6.76
C PHE A 169 -0.89 1.38 8.00
N ILE A 170 0.43 1.38 8.14
CA ILE A 170 1.13 2.09 9.20
C ILE A 170 1.77 3.34 8.60
N LEU A 171 1.30 4.52 9.01
CA LEU A 171 1.75 5.81 8.51
C LEU A 171 2.67 6.46 9.54
N LEU A 172 3.96 6.56 9.22
CA LEU A 172 4.96 7.03 10.18
C LEU A 172 5.09 8.55 10.16
N ASN A 173 4.83 9.24 11.27
CA ASN A 173 4.93 10.70 11.39
C ASN A 173 4.12 11.45 10.31
N LEU A 174 2.93 10.94 9.96
CA LEU A 174 2.08 11.54 8.91
C LEU A 174 1.76 13.01 9.20
N ARG A 175 1.50 13.35 10.47
CA ARG A 175 1.16 14.70 10.94
C ARG A 175 2.30 15.73 10.74
N ASN A 176 3.51 15.29 10.38
CA ASN A 176 4.57 16.22 9.97
C ASN A 176 4.31 16.79 8.57
N TYR A 177 3.41 16.18 7.78
CA TYR A 177 3.17 16.49 6.37
C TYR A 177 1.71 16.88 6.06
N ILE A 178 0.79 16.63 6.98
CA ILE A 178 -0.64 16.97 6.87
C ILE A 178 -0.98 17.92 8.01
N SER A 179 -1.61 19.04 7.66
CA SER A 179 -1.99 20.08 8.62
C SER A 179 -3.14 19.64 9.53
N ASP A 180 -3.34 20.35 10.64
CA ASP A 180 -4.48 20.13 11.54
C ASP A 180 -5.83 20.44 10.87
N GLU A 181 -5.85 21.32 9.87
CA GLU A 181 -7.05 21.62 9.08
C GLU A 181 -7.44 20.46 8.15
N GLU A 182 -6.45 19.74 7.60
CA GLU A 182 -6.66 18.65 6.64
C GLU A 182 -6.81 17.26 7.30
N ILE A 183 -6.24 17.07 8.50
CA ILE A 183 -6.16 15.75 9.11
C ILE A 183 -7.52 15.15 9.42
N ASP A 184 -8.48 15.97 9.84
CA ASP A 184 -9.84 15.52 10.14
C ASP A 184 -10.52 14.97 8.89
N ASP A 185 -10.32 15.61 7.72
CA ASP A 185 -10.86 15.13 6.46
C ASP A 185 -10.15 13.85 5.98
N PHE A 186 -8.84 13.74 6.23
CA PHE A 186 -8.11 12.49 6.03
C PHE A 186 -8.70 11.37 6.91
N TYR A 187 -8.91 11.61 8.21
CA TYR A 187 -9.50 10.63 9.13
C TYR A 187 -10.91 10.23 8.71
N LYS A 188 -11.80 11.19 8.41
CA LYS A 188 -13.14 10.91 7.91
C LYS A 188 -13.11 10.04 6.66
N THR A 189 -12.19 10.31 5.73
CA THR A 189 -12.08 9.52 4.50
C THR A 189 -11.56 8.11 4.75
N VAL A 190 -10.60 7.95 5.66
CA VAL A 190 -10.12 6.63 6.14
C VAL A 190 -11.28 5.83 6.74
N LEU A 191 -12.07 6.43 7.62
CA LEU A 191 -13.19 5.79 8.31
C LEU A 191 -14.33 5.46 7.35
N TYR A 192 -14.71 6.39 6.47
CA TYR A 192 -15.73 6.20 5.44
C TYR A 192 -15.40 5.01 4.53
N ASN A 193 -14.15 4.93 4.09
CA ASN A 193 -13.66 3.83 3.27
C ASN A 193 -13.32 2.58 4.09
N LYS A 194 -13.47 2.60 5.42
CA LYS A 194 -13.16 1.49 6.35
C LYS A 194 -11.71 1.00 6.27
N LEU A 195 -10.79 1.88 5.84
CA LEU A 195 -9.37 1.57 5.74
C LEU A 195 -8.79 1.29 7.14
N LYS A 196 -7.85 0.34 7.22
CA LYS A 196 -7.24 -0.10 8.49
C LYS A 196 -5.94 0.67 8.67
N VAL A 197 -6.00 1.77 9.42
CA VAL A 197 -4.87 2.69 9.57
C VAL A 197 -4.41 2.78 11.03
N LEU A 198 -3.10 2.72 11.21
CA LEU A 198 -2.39 3.13 12.43
C LEU A 198 -1.41 4.24 12.07
N ILE A 199 -1.46 5.37 12.74
CA ILE A 199 -0.42 6.39 12.66
C ILE A 199 0.53 6.19 13.85
N ILE A 200 1.84 6.10 13.58
CA ILE A 200 2.85 6.07 14.63
C ILE A 200 3.63 7.38 14.56
N SER A 201 3.68 8.14 15.64
CA SER A 201 4.31 9.47 15.68
C SER A 201 5.29 9.61 16.84
N ALA A 202 6.35 10.38 16.63
CA ALA A 202 7.29 10.74 17.71
C ALA A 202 6.81 11.95 18.53
N ASN A 203 5.94 12.77 17.95
CA ASN A 203 5.36 13.95 18.59
C ASN A 203 3.85 13.75 18.76
N ASP A 204 3.31 14.27 19.85
CA ASP A 204 1.88 14.44 20.00
C ASP A 204 1.39 15.70 19.26
N TYR A 205 0.13 15.67 18.86
CA TYR A 205 -0.57 16.74 18.15
C TYR A 205 -1.93 17.00 18.80
N GLU A 206 -2.57 18.11 18.44
CA GLU A 206 -3.91 18.42 18.93
C GLU A 206 -4.88 17.25 18.66
N TYR A 207 -5.70 16.97 19.66
CA TYR A 207 -6.63 15.85 19.66
C TYR A 207 -7.75 16.08 18.64
N SER A 208 -8.05 15.03 17.87
CA SER A 208 -9.20 14.97 16.97
C SER A 208 -10.29 14.05 17.51
N ASP A 209 -11.55 14.41 17.34
CA ASP A 209 -12.68 13.54 17.71
C ASP A 209 -12.70 12.22 16.93
N TYR A 210 -12.03 12.17 15.78
CA TYR A 210 -11.94 11.00 14.91
C TYR A 210 -10.76 10.08 15.25
N GLU A 211 -10.01 10.34 16.32
CA GLU A 211 -8.83 9.55 16.67
C GLU A 211 -8.95 8.83 18.02
N SER A 212 -8.32 7.66 18.10
CA SER A 212 -8.10 6.87 19.31
C SER A 212 -6.60 6.84 19.52
N LYS A 213 -6.13 7.62 20.50
CA LYS A 213 -4.71 7.88 20.72
C LYS A 213 -4.22 7.14 21.94
N ILE A 214 -3.10 6.44 21.78
CA ILE A 214 -2.27 5.90 22.86
C ILE A 214 -0.99 6.72 22.87
N VAL A 215 -0.60 7.27 24.01
CA VAL A 215 0.65 8.02 24.16
C VAL A 215 1.57 7.29 25.12
N ILE A 216 2.80 7.02 24.67
CA ILE A 216 3.90 6.59 25.53
C ILE A 216 4.87 7.76 25.64
N ASP A 217 4.93 8.36 26.83
CA ASP A 217 5.74 9.55 27.06
C ASP A 217 7.24 9.27 27.12
N SER A 218 8.00 10.34 27.32
CA SER A 218 9.44 10.27 27.45
C SER A 218 9.92 9.40 28.64
N ASP A 219 9.11 9.24 29.68
CA ASP A 219 9.36 8.44 30.89
C ASP A 219 8.85 6.99 30.77
N LEU A 220 8.33 6.60 29.60
CA LEU A 220 7.77 5.28 29.29
C LEU A 220 6.44 4.97 30.01
N CYS A 221 5.72 6.00 30.45
CA CYS A 221 4.35 5.87 30.93
C CYS A 221 3.36 5.91 29.76
N GLU A 222 2.30 5.10 29.84
CA GLU A 222 1.27 4.95 28.81
C GLU A 222 -0.07 5.52 29.27
N PHE A 223 -0.78 6.23 28.39
CA PHE A 223 -2.08 6.84 28.63
C PHE A 223 -2.90 7.08 27.36
#